data_AF-A0A7J4JG43-F1
#
_entry.id   AF-A0A7J4JG43-F1
#
_cell.length_a   1.000
_cell.length_b   1.000
_cell.length_c   1.000
_cell.angle_alpha   90.00
_cell.angle_beta   90.00
_cell.angle_gamma   90.00
#
_symmetry.space_group_name_H-M   'P 1'
#
loop_
_entity.id
_entity.type
_entity.pdbx_description
1 polymer ?
#
loop_
_entity_poly.entity_id
_entity_poly.type
_entity_poly.pdbx_seq_one_letter_code
_entity_poly.pdbx_strand_id
1 'polypeptide(L)'
;MRIVKIGDLDVEACGGTHLDNTSEIECLKVLNASRIQDGVVRLNFVCGNAARMTGQGEAGALGEAARLLGCRPGQVPGRARELFEKWKAARKLEKKGGEAKKEWFELMSDEERGLEAGELLREAAVILSTQPEHVGKTVKRFLDDLAGWKKKGGAI
;
A
#
# COMPACT_ATOMS: atom_id res chain seq x y z
N MET A 1 -39.63 10.09 18.03
CA MET A 1 -38.93 9.38 16.94
C MET A 1 -38.65 10.39 15.83
N ARG A 2 -37.40 10.51 15.38
CA ARG A 2 -37.02 11.40 14.26
C ARG A 2 -36.73 10.54 13.03
N ILE A 3 -37.34 10.89 11.90
CA ILE A 3 -37.13 10.23 10.61
C ILE A 3 -36.26 11.15 9.75
N VAL A 4 -35.25 10.56 9.12
CA VAL A 4 -34.37 11.24 8.16
C VAL A 4 -34.58 10.56 6.81
N LYS A 5 -34.73 11.37 5.76
CA LYS A 5 -34.93 10.92 4.38
C LYS A 5 -33.81 11.49 3.52
N ILE A 6 -33.10 10.64 2.79
CA ILE A 6 -32.06 11.02 1.83
C ILE A 6 -32.59 10.82 0.42
N GLY A 7 -33.13 11.88 -0.18
CA GLY A 7 -33.79 11.80 -1.49
C GLY A 7 -34.81 10.66 -1.53
N ASP A 8 -34.95 9.98 -2.66
CA ASP A 8 -35.76 8.75 -2.75
C ASP A 8 -34.92 7.47 -2.57
N LEU A 9 -33.67 7.60 -2.12
CA LEU A 9 -32.73 6.50 -1.95
C LEU A 9 -32.94 5.76 -0.62
N ASP A 10 -33.12 6.52 0.47
CA ASP A 10 -33.11 5.96 1.82
C ASP A 10 -34.02 6.74 2.79
N VAL A 11 -34.63 6.01 3.72
CA VAL A 11 -35.45 6.56 4.81
C VAL A 11 -35.17 5.77 6.08
N GLU A 12 -34.61 6.42 7.10
CA GLU A 12 -34.19 5.78 8.34
C GLU A 12 -34.63 6.58 9.58
N ALA A 13 -34.92 5.88 10.68
CA ALA A 13 -35.15 6.51 11.98
C ALA A 13 -33.81 6.81 12.69
N CYS A 14 -33.24 8.00 12.47
CA CYS A 14 -31.96 8.41 13.06
C CYS A 14 -32.08 9.62 14.00
N GLY A 15 -31.51 9.47 15.21
CA GLY A 15 -31.43 10.51 16.24
C GLY A 15 -30.12 11.33 16.23
N GLY A 16 -29.23 11.11 15.27
CA GLY A 16 -27.93 11.78 15.17
C GLY A 16 -27.98 13.17 14.51
N THR A 17 -26.82 13.81 14.42
CA THR A 17 -26.63 15.04 13.63
C THR A 17 -26.47 14.68 12.15
N HIS A 18 -27.07 15.48 11.27
CA HIS A 18 -27.00 15.31 9.82
C HIS A 18 -26.58 16.63 9.18
N LEU A 19 -26.00 16.51 7.99
CA LEU A 19 -25.73 17.63 7.09
C LEU A 19 -27.05 18.10 6.44
N ASP A 20 -27.06 19.30 5.89
CA ASP A 20 -28.24 19.84 5.22
C ASP A 20 -28.43 19.19 3.84
N ASN A 21 -27.33 18.78 3.19
CA ASN A 21 -27.36 18.04 1.94
C ASN A 21 -26.13 17.12 1.74
N THR A 22 -26.23 16.19 0.78
CA THR A 22 -25.18 15.18 0.53
C THR A 22 -23.90 15.75 -0.08
N SER A 23 -23.95 16.94 -0.72
CA SER A 23 -22.75 17.54 -1.32
C SER A 23 -21.73 18.00 -0.27
N GLU A 24 -22.19 18.30 0.95
CA GLU A 24 -21.34 18.63 2.10
C GLU A 24 -20.49 17.46 2.59
N ILE A 25 -20.79 16.22 2.19
CA ILE A 25 -19.94 15.05 2.45
C ILE A 25 -18.62 15.15 1.67
N GLU A 26 -18.61 15.90 0.56
CA GLU A 26 -17.52 16.11 -0.39
C GLU A 26 -17.05 14.81 -1.08
N CYS A 27 -16.36 13.94 -0.33
CA CYS A 27 -15.83 12.70 -0.84
C CYS A 27 -16.05 11.56 0.15
N LEU A 28 -16.21 10.36 -0.39
CA LEU A 28 -16.33 9.12 0.38
C LEU A 28 -15.27 8.15 -0.12
N LYS A 29 -14.50 7.59 0.81
CA LYS A 29 -13.48 6.58 0.51
C LYS A 29 -13.74 5.34 1.35
N VAL A 30 -13.99 4.22 0.67
CA VAL A 30 -14.02 2.90 1.31
C VAL A 30 -12.58 2.48 1.61
N LEU A 31 -12.31 2.16 2.87
CA LEU A 31 -11.00 1.73 3.34
C LEU A 31 -10.82 0.23 3.16
N ASN A 32 -11.82 -0.56 3.55
CA ASN A 32 -11.85 -2.00 3.36
C ASN A 32 -13.26 -2.56 3.53
N ALA A 33 -13.44 -3.79 3.07
CA ALA A 33 -14.59 -4.63 3.34
C ALA A 33 -14.10 -5.90 4.04
N SER A 34 -14.69 -6.26 5.17
CA SER A 34 -14.37 -7.50 5.90
C SER A 34 -15.63 -8.34 6.13
N ARG A 35 -15.52 -9.63 5.85
CA ARG A 35 -16.58 -10.59 6.16
C ARG A 35 -16.55 -10.89 7.65
N ILE A 36 -17.68 -10.72 8.34
CA ILE A 36 -17.78 -10.99 9.78
C ILE A 36 -18.35 -12.39 10.01
N GLN A 37 -19.41 -12.75 9.28
CA GLN A 37 -20.05 -14.06 9.30
C GLN A 37 -20.79 -14.29 7.98
N ASP A 38 -21.45 -15.44 7.83
CA ASP A 38 -22.26 -15.73 6.65
C ASP A 38 -23.38 -14.68 6.49
N GLY A 39 -23.46 -14.06 5.30
CA GLY A 39 -24.41 -12.99 5.01
C GLY A 39 -24.08 -11.61 5.57
N VAL A 40 -22.97 -11.43 6.33
CA VAL A 40 -22.64 -10.13 6.96
C VAL A 40 -21.26 -9.62 6.55
N VAL A 41 -21.24 -8.44 5.95
CA VAL A 41 -20.03 -7.71 5.54
C VAL A 41 -19.97 -6.37 6.26
N ARG A 42 -18.82 -6.05 6.85
CA ARG A 42 -18.52 -4.74 7.40
C ARG A 42 -17.74 -3.92 6.38
N LEU A 43 -18.29 -2.76 6.03
CA LEU A 43 -17.62 -1.75 5.23
C LEU A 43 -17.05 -0.69 6.17
N ASN A 44 -15.74 -0.45 6.10
CA ASN A 44 -15.11 0.66 6.80
C ASN A 44 -14.85 1.77 5.78
N PHE A 45 -15.31 2.99 6.06
CA PHE A 45 -15.16 4.13 5.17
C PHE A 45 -14.91 5.42 5.94
N VAL A 46 -14.38 6.41 5.25
CA VAL A 46 -14.18 7.78 5.74
C VAL A 46 -14.75 8.76 4.73
N CYS A 47 -15.11 9.96 5.19
CA CYS A 47 -15.70 11.00 4.36
C CYS A 47 -14.99 12.36 4.53
N GLY A 48 -15.26 13.30 3.63
CA GLY A 48 -14.81 14.68 3.68
C GLY A 48 -13.29 14.83 3.82
N ASN A 49 -12.86 15.73 4.70
CA ASN A 49 -11.44 15.98 4.94
C ASN A 49 -10.67 14.71 5.34
N ALA A 50 -11.26 13.81 6.13
CA ALA A 50 -10.60 12.56 6.52
C ALA A 50 -10.31 11.67 5.30
N ALA A 51 -11.24 11.57 4.35
CA ALA A 51 -11.02 10.84 3.11
C ALA A 51 -9.92 11.45 2.24
N ARG A 52 -9.87 12.79 2.11
CA ARG A 52 -8.76 13.48 1.42
C ARG A 52 -7.42 13.23 2.09
N MET A 53 -7.34 13.37 3.41
CA MET A 53 -6.08 13.17 4.15
C MET A 53 -5.59 11.73 4.01
N THR A 54 -6.48 10.75 4.06
CA THR A 54 -6.12 9.35 3.82
C THR A 54 -5.54 9.14 2.42
N GLY A 55 -6.18 9.69 1.38
CA GLY A 55 -5.67 9.59 0.01
C GLY A 55 -4.31 10.27 -0.18
N GLN A 56 -4.10 11.43 0.43
CA GLN A 56 -2.82 12.14 0.43
C GLN A 56 -1.72 11.35 1.14
N GLY A 57 -2.04 10.73 2.28
CA GLY A 57 -1.12 9.86 3.01
C GLY A 57 -0.71 8.63 2.20
N GLU A 58 -1.67 7.97 1.54
CA GLU A 58 -1.40 6.85 0.63
C GLU A 58 -0.49 7.27 -0.55
N ALA A 59 -0.80 8.41 -1.18
CA ALA A 59 0.02 8.95 -2.28
C ALA A 59 1.44 9.31 -1.82
N GLY A 60 1.59 9.88 -0.61
CA GLY A 60 2.88 10.19 -0.02
C GLY A 60 3.73 8.94 0.24
N ALA A 61 3.14 7.91 0.86
CA ALA A 61 3.82 6.64 1.11
C ALA A 61 4.22 5.91 -0.18
N LEU A 62 3.36 5.95 -1.21
CA LEU A 62 3.69 5.41 -2.53
C LEU A 62 4.83 6.18 -3.19
N GLY A 63 4.82 7.51 -3.10
CA GLY A 63 5.87 8.37 -3.63
C GLY A 63 7.22 8.12 -2.95
N GLU A 64 7.23 7.90 -1.63
CA GLU A 64 8.44 7.50 -0.90
C GLU A 64 8.98 6.15 -1.41
N ALA A 65 8.11 5.16 -1.56
CA ALA A 65 8.48 3.83 -2.07
C ALA A 65 9.04 3.92 -3.50
N ALA A 66 8.39 4.69 -4.39
CA ALA A 66 8.84 4.94 -5.75
C ALA A 66 10.24 5.57 -5.80
N ARG A 67 10.48 6.57 -4.93
CA ARG A 67 11.79 7.23 -4.80
C ARG A 67 12.88 6.25 -4.34
N LEU A 68 12.58 5.40 -3.36
CA LEU A 68 13.53 4.40 -2.85
C LEU A 68 13.84 3.31 -3.89
N LEU A 69 12.84 2.91 -4.67
CA LEU A 69 12.96 1.90 -5.73
C LEU A 69 13.52 2.46 -7.05
N GLY A 70 13.66 3.79 -7.15
CA GLY A 70 14.14 4.47 -8.35
C GLY A 70 13.20 4.30 -9.55
N CYS A 71 11.89 4.28 -9.32
CA CYS A 71 10.88 4.05 -10.36
C CYS A 71 9.71 5.03 -10.30
N ARG A 72 8.79 4.93 -11.28
CA ARG A 72 7.53 5.68 -11.26
C ARG A 72 6.53 5.04 -10.28
N PRO A 73 5.57 5.79 -9.71
CA PRO A 73 4.58 5.24 -8.78
C PRO A 73 3.83 4.00 -9.30
N GLY A 74 3.43 4.01 -10.59
CA GLY A 74 2.77 2.87 -11.23
C GLY A 74 3.65 1.61 -11.33
N GLN A 75 4.97 1.75 -11.22
CA GLN A 75 5.95 0.65 -11.28
C GLN A 75 6.34 0.11 -9.91
N VAL A 76 5.85 0.71 -8.81
CA VAL A 76 6.19 0.30 -7.45
C VAL A 76 5.83 -1.16 -7.18
N PRO A 77 4.65 -1.69 -7.56
CA PRO A 77 4.34 -3.10 -7.32
C PRO A 77 5.33 -4.06 -8.01
N GLY A 78 5.66 -3.81 -9.29
CA GLY A 78 6.62 -4.61 -10.05
C GLY A 78 8.01 -4.61 -9.43
N ARG A 79 8.51 -3.42 -9.08
CA ARG A 79 9.81 -3.23 -8.42
C ARG A 79 9.86 -3.83 -7.01
N ALA A 80 8.77 -3.72 -6.25
CA ALA A 80 8.64 -4.33 -4.93
C ALA A 80 8.69 -5.86 -5.00
N ARG A 81 8.07 -6.46 -6.02
CA ARG A 81 8.10 -7.91 -6.26
C ARG A 81 9.52 -8.39 -6.56
N GLU A 82 10.18 -7.71 -7.49
CA GLU A 82 11.57 -7.99 -7.83
C GLU A 82 12.49 -7.88 -6.62
N LEU A 83 12.37 -6.79 -5.85
CA LEU A 83 13.13 -6.59 -4.62
C LEU A 83 12.91 -7.71 -3.61
N PHE A 84 11.67 -8.11 -3.38
CA PHE A 84 11.33 -9.14 -2.39
C PHE A 84 11.88 -10.51 -2.75
N GLU A 85 11.79 -10.91 -4.03
CA GLU A 85 12.37 -12.17 -4.51
C GLU A 85 13.90 -12.18 -4.41
N LYS A 86 14.56 -11.08 -4.81
CA LYS A 86 16.01 -10.95 -4.70
C LYS A 86 16.48 -10.94 -3.24
N TRP A 87 15.77 -10.25 -2.35
CA TRP A 87 16.03 -10.27 -0.92
C TRP A 87 15.87 -11.67 -0.31
N LYS A 88 14.80 -12.40 -0.66
CA LYS A 88 14.61 -13.80 -0.22
C LYS A 88 15.74 -14.72 -0.69
N ALA A 89 16.15 -14.59 -1.95
CA ALA A 89 17.24 -15.39 -2.52
C ALA A 89 18.58 -15.11 -1.81
N ALA A 90 18.91 -13.82 -1.61
CA ALA A 90 20.13 -13.41 -0.91
C ALA A 90 20.14 -13.90 0.55
N ARG A 91 19.02 -13.76 1.27
CA ARG A 91 18.88 -14.25 2.66
C ARG A 91 19.04 -15.76 2.77
N LYS A 92 18.60 -16.53 1.77
CA LYS A 92 18.75 -17.99 1.74
C LYS A 92 20.21 -18.40 1.52
N LEU A 93 20.96 -17.65 0.73
CA LEU A 93 22.37 -17.94 0.47
C LEU A 93 23.28 -17.53 1.61
N GLU A 94 22.99 -16.42 2.30
CA GLU A 94 23.70 -16.06 3.53
C GLU A 94 23.68 -17.22 4.54
N LYS A 95 22.52 -17.85 4.73
CA LYS A 95 22.37 -19.04 5.60
C LYS A 95 23.15 -20.26 5.14
N LYS A 96 23.45 -20.36 3.84
CA LYS A 96 24.16 -21.50 3.23
C LYS A 96 25.64 -21.19 2.98
N GLY A 97 26.13 -20.00 3.35
CA GLY A 97 27.50 -19.57 3.09
C GLY A 97 27.82 -19.36 1.60
N GLY A 98 26.81 -19.11 0.77
CA GLY A 98 27.01 -18.87 -0.67
C GLY A 98 27.25 -17.40 -1.01
N GLU A 99 27.95 -17.14 -2.11
CA GLU A 99 28.27 -15.80 -2.59
C GLU A 99 27.12 -15.17 -3.37
N ALA A 100 26.89 -13.86 -3.14
CA ALA A 100 25.86 -13.10 -3.83
C ALA A 100 26.38 -12.55 -5.16
N LYS A 101 25.58 -12.66 -6.23
CA LYS A 101 25.92 -12.13 -7.56
C LYS A 101 25.61 -10.63 -7.65
N LYS A 102 26.46 -9.85 -8.35
CA LYS A 102 26.25 -8.40 -8.55
C LYS A 102 24.91 -8.06 -9.20
N GLU A 103 24.46 -8.89 -10.15
CA GLU A 103 23.20 -8.76 -10.90
C GLU A 103 21.94 -8.79 -10.00
N TRP A 104 22.06 -9.26 -8.76
CA TRP A 104 20.94 -9.36 -7.81
C TRP A 104 20.66 -8.06 -7.07
N PHE A 105 21.51 -7.05 -7.27
CA PHE A 105 21.37 -5.76 -6.59
C PHE A 105 20.80 -4.68 -7.50
N GLU A 106 20.60 -4.98 -8.78
CA GLU A 106 20.00 -4.05 -9.74
C GLU A 106 18.52 -4.41 -9.91
N LEU A 107 17.63 -3.43 -9.81
CA LEU A 107 16.20 -3.62 -10.10
C LEU A 107 15.93 -3.13 -11.52
N MET A 108 15.23 -3.93 -12.32
CA MET A 108 15.05 -3.65 -13.76
C MET A 108 13.60 -3.71 -14.22
N SER A 109 12.66 -4.19 -13.40
CA SER A 109 11.25 -4.28 -13.76
C SER A 109 10.69 -2.94 -14.27
N ASP A 110 10.05 -2.97 -15.43
CA ASP A 110 9.38 -1.82 -16.05
C ASP A 110 7.85 -1.94 -16.00
N GLU A 111 7.33 -3.06 -15.46
CA GLU A 111 5.92 -3.36 -15.28
C GLU A 111 5.20 -2.19 -14.60
N GLU A 112 4.23 -1.60 -15.29
CA GLU A 112 3.47 -0.45 -14.82
C GLU A 112 1.98 -0.80 -14.69
N ARG A 113 1.39 -0.38 -13.59
CA ARG A 113 -0.03 -0.58 -13.27
C ARG A 113 -0.75 0.76 -13.32
N GLY A 114 -1.83 0.83 -14.10
CA GLY A 114 -2.72 2.00 -14.20
C GLY A 114 -3.77 2.02 -13.08
N LEU A 115 -3.34 1.89 -11.83
CA LEU A 115 -4.22 1.90 -10.66
C LEU A 115 -4.05 3.20 -9.86
N GLU A 116 -5.05 3.51 -9.05
CA GLU A 116 -4.99 4.63 -8.10
C GLU A 116 -3.88 4.43 -7.06
N ALA A 117 -3.35 5.53 -6.53
CA ALA A 117 -2.18 5.50 -5.63
C ALA A 117 -2.36 4.57 -4.41
N GLY A 118 -3.55 4.58 -3.80
CA GLY A 118 -3.85 3.70 -2.67
C GLY A 118 -3.87 2.22 -3.04
N GLU A 119 -4.26 1.87 -4.26
CA GLU A 119 -4.26 0.47 -4.73
C GLU A 119 -2.86 -0.02 -5.03
N LEU A 120 -2.05 0.81 -5.71
CA LEU A 120 -0.63 0.54 -5.94
C LEU A 120 0.11 0.30 -4.63
N LEU A 121 -0.14 1.15 -3.62
CA LEU A 121 0.46 1.02 -2.30
C LEU A 121 0.03 -0.27 -1.61
N ARG A 122 -1.27 -0.63 -1.67
CA ARG A 122 -1.79 -1.87 -1.10
C ARG A 122 -1.19 -3.11 -1.77
N GLU A 123 -1.09 -3.12 -3.09
CA GLU A 123 -0.47 -4.23 -3.82
C GLU A 123 1.00 -4.40 -3.40
N ALA A 124 1.76 -3.30 -3.34
CA ALA A 124 3.13 -3.31 -2.85
C ALA A 124 3.24 -3.80 -1.39
N ALA A 125 2.30 -3.41 -0.54
CA ALA A 125 2.24 -3.85 0.86
C ALA A 125 2.02 -5.36 0.98
N VAL A 126 1.10 -5.92 0.18
CA VAL A 126 0.86 -7.37 0.12
C VAL A 126 2.11 -8.11 -0.36
N ILE A 127 2.75 -7.62 -1.43
CA ILE A 127 3.98 -8.21 -1.98
C ILE A 127 5.09 -8.25 -0.94
N LEU A 128 5.29 -7.14 -0.22
CA LEU A 128 6.34 -7.01 0.80
C LEU A 128 5.93 -7.59 2.17
N SER A 129 4.72 -8.17 2.27
CA SER A 129 4.15 -8.70 3.52
C SER A 129 4.18 -7.69 4.66
N THR A 130 3.73 -6.46 4.39
CA THR A 130 3.75 -5.32 5.33
C THR A 130 2.44 -4.54 5.25
N GLN A 131 2.29 -3.53 6.10
CA GLN A 131 1.15 -2.61 6.05
C GLN A 131 1.43 -1.45 5.06
N PRO A 132 0.41 -0.88 4.40
CA PRO A 132 0.59 0.22 3.44
C PRO A 132 1.44 1.38 3.97
N GLU A 133 1.27 1.75 5.24
CA GLU A 133 1.99 2.86 5.88
C GLU A 133 3.48 2.54 6.10
N HIS A 134 3.86 1.26 6.02
CA HIS A 134 5.20 0.76 6.29
C HIS A 134 5.94 0.30 5.02
N VAL A 135 5.36 0.46 3.84
CA VAL A 135 6.00 0.07 2.57
C VAL A 135 7.36 0.75 2.41
N GLY A 136 7.44 2.08 2.56
CA GLY A 136 8.71 2.81 2.43
C GLY A 136 9.80 2.32 3.38
N LYS A 137 9.47 2.13 4.67
CA LYS A 137 10.40 1.58 5.68
C LYS A 137 10.86 0.16 5.33
N THR A 138 9.95 -0.66 4.82
CA THR A 138 10.24 -2.06 4.46
C THR A 138 11.15 -2.13 3.23
N VAL A 139 10.88 -1.32 2.21
CA VAL A 139 11.74 -1.18 1.03
C VAL A 139 13.15 -0.75 1.45
N LYS A 140 13.26 0.31 2.27
CA LYS A 140 14.55 0.80 2.75
C LYS A 140 15.34 -0.30 3.45
N ARG A 141 14.71 -1.02 4.39
CA ARG A 141 15.34 -2.14 5.10
C ARG A 141 15.87 -3.20 4.12
N PHE A 142 15.07 -3.61 3.13
CA PHE A 142 15.51 -4.63 2.17
C PHE A 142 16.66 -4.17 1.29
N LEU A 143 16.68 -2.90 0.88
CA LEU A 143 17.80 -2.31 0.15
C LEU A 143 19.07 -2.24 1.01
N ASP A 144 18.94 -1.86 2.29
CA ASP A 144 20.06 -1.80 3.24
C ASP A 144 20.65 -3.20 3.51
N ASP A 145 19.79 -4.22 3.71
CA ASP A 145 20.22 -5.62 3.87
C ASP A 145 21.00 -6.11 2.63
N LEU A 146 20.45 -5.85 1.44
CA LEU A 146 21.08 -6.20 0.17
C LEU A 146 22.43 -5.48 0.00
N ALA A 147 22.52 -4.19 0.31
CA ALA A 147 23.77 -3.43 0.25
C ALA A 147 24.81 -3.98 1.24
N GLY A 148 24.38 -4.41 2.44
CA GLY A 148 25.23 -5.08 3.42
C GLY A 148 25.82 -6.39 2.90
N TRP A 149 25.00 -7.22 2.25
CA TRP A 149 25.47 -8.48 1.65
C TRP A 149 26.37 -8.25 0.44
N LYS A 150 26.13 -7.22 -0.37
CA LYS A 150 27.02 -6.83 -1.48
C LYS A 150 28.44 -6.49 -0.99
N LYS A 151 28.55 -5.82 0.17
CA LYS A 151 29.86 -5.51 0.78
C LYS A 151 30.56 -6.76 1.32
N LYS A 152 29.82 -7.70 1.93
CA LYS A 152 30.38 -8.97 2.45
C LYS A 152 30.84 -9.91 1.33
N GLY A 153 30.08 -10.03 0.25
CA GLY A 153 30.42 -10.87 -0.91
C GLY A 153 31.41 -10.24 -1.90
N GLY A 154 31.78 -8.96 -1.71
CA GLY A 154 32.79 -8.26 -2.50
C GLY A 154 34.16 -8.17 -1.81
N ALA A 155 34.34 -8.84 -0.67
CA ALA A 155 35.63 -8.96 0.00
C ALA A 155 36.41 -10.16 -0.55
N ILE A 156 36.83 -10.07 -1.82
CA ILE A 156 37.91 -10.87 -2.42
C ILE A 156 38.77 -9.91 -3.23
#